data_AF-A0A2M9TJB4-F1
#
_entry.id   AF-A0A2M9TJB4-F1
#
_cell.length_a   1.000
_cell.length_b   1.000
_cell.length_c   1.000
_cell.angle_alpha   90.00
_cell.angle_beta   90.00
_cell.angle_gamma   90.00
#
_symmetry.space_group_name_H-M   'P 1'
#
loop_
_entity.id
_entity.type
_entity.pdbx_description
1 polymer ?
#
loop_
_entity_poly.entity_id
_entity_poly.type
_entity_poly.pdbx_seq_one_letter_code
_entity_poly.pdbx_strand_id
1 'polypeptide(L)'
;MPLFYPKIRVAISVFGWAALYYVAAHVSLLLDDPLSHVGFVWFPAGIGVAAFLVSDYRRWPWLLAMFFSAQMIADTHFGHEMPIALVLAVINLSSDMAIAWVVSRYAQHKDSLQIVVRWIVATFVISAIAAVLSAGWLTFFDNAPFDQLVWVWWGAHVSGVLYLTAVVMGLRGYQLGRRTAGIKAALVGAIALILMAICAWFIFGAQQVDMTRNQVPWRATLIFALTGIPIILAVVAAICCGNRIGSLALLSLGAIVIYHSSQGTGPFFIRSLRPGESLLLAQCYLVATALLIVFLRVFTQTVKRFDGVQPHRQEISFMYRHDVATGRMDWDGRIHEALHTDPQTMSDAQRVLALAHPDDRATLARLLTAGSDNPEKRDLTEFRMKSSATDWIRIRASWPVVVSEPTSAILVGTWLVGQRTES
;
A
#
# COMPACT_ATOMS: atom_id res chain seq x y z
N MET A 1 -21.84 -14.58 -32.71
CA MET A 1 -20.74 -15.24 -31.96
C MET A 1 -20.17 -14.33 -30.84
N PRO A 2 -20.81 -14.19 -29.66
CA PRO A 2 -20.27 -13.35 -28.57
C PRO A 2 -19.97 -14.10 -27.24
N LEU A 3 -20.22 -15.41 -27.13
CA LEU A 3 -20.12 -16.15 -25.85
C LEU A 3 -18.73 -16.74 -25.53
N PHE A 4 -17.79 -16.76 -26.47
CA PHE A 4 -16.46 -17.36 -26.29
C PHE A 4 -15.37 -16.38 -25.81
N TYR A 5 -15.54 -15.08 -26.06
CA TYR A 5 -14.60 -14.03 -25.62
C TYR A 5 -14.36 -13.96 -24.10
N PRO A 6 -15.35 -14.16 -23.20
CA PRO A 6 -15.09 -14.13 -21.76
C PRO A 6 -14.31 -15.36 -21.29
N LYS A 7 -14.59 -16.55 -21.85
CA LYS A 7 -13.92 -17.80 -21.44
C LYS A 7 -12.45 -17.82 -21.84
N ILE A 8 -12.11 -17.34 -23.04
CA ILE A 8 -10.72 -17.27 -23.52
C ILE A 8 -9.90 -16.29 -22.67
N ARG A 9 -10.46 -15.12 -22.31
CA ARG A 9 -9.76 -14.17 -21.42
C ARG A 9 -9.51 -14.74 -20.03
N VAL A 10 -10.47 -15.50 -19.49
CA VAL A 10 -10.31 -16.18 -18.20
C VAL A 10 -9.21 -17.24 -18.29
N ALA A 11 -9.22 -18.07 -19.34
CA ALA A 11 -8.19 -19.08 -19.57
C ALA A 11 -6.80 -18.44 -19.67
N ILE A 12 -6.63 -17.42 -20.53
CA ILE A 12 -5.37 -16.69 -20.68
C ILE A 12 -4.90 -16.11 -19.34
N SER A 13 -5.81 -15.54 -18.54
CA SER A 13 -5.48 -15.00 -17.23
C SER A 13 -5.01 -16.08 -16.25
N VAL A 14 -5.67 -17.24 -16.23
CA VAL A 14 -5.32 -18.37 -15.35
C VAL A 14 -3.98 -18.97 -15.76
N PHE A 15 -3.76 -19.19 -17.06
CA PHE A 15 -2.48 -19.66 -17.59
C PHE A 15 -1.35 -18.66 -17.34
N GLY A 16 -1.61 -17.35 -17.47
CA GLY A 16 -0.62 -16.31 -17.16
C GLY A 16 -0.20 -16.33 -15.69
N TRP A 17 -1.14 -16.54 -14.77
CA TRP A 17 -0.82 -16.73 -13.35
C TRP A 17 -0.03 -18.00 -13.09
N ALA A 18 -0.43 -19.11 -13.71
CA ALA A 18 0.26 -20.39 -13.57
C ALA A 18 1.71 -20.32 -14.06
N ALA A 19 1.95 -19.67 -15.20
CA ALA A 19 3.28 -19.44 -15.73
C ALA A 19 4.13 -18.57 -14.78
N LEU A 20 3.54 -17.50 -14.23
CA LEU A 20 4.24 -16.65 -13.27
C LEU A 20 4.59 -17.41 -11.98
N TYR A 21 3.65 -18.21 -11.46
CA TYR A 21 3.87 -19.08 -10.30
C TYR A 21 4.98 -20.10 -10.57
N TYR A 22 4.97 -20.76 -11.73
CA TYR A 22 6.00 -21.71 -12.13
C TYR A 22 7.39 -21.06 -12.21
N VAL A 23 7.51 -19.89 -12.85
CA VAL A 23 8.78 -19.16 -12.94
C VAL A 23 9.30 -18.78 -11.55
N ALA A 24 8.41 -18.32 -10.66
CA ALA A 24 8.79 -18.02 -9.29
C ALA A 24 9.21 -19.26 -8.51
N ALA A 25 8.55 -20.40 -8.71
CA ALA A 25 8.91 -21.66 -8.08
C ALA A 25 10.28 -22.12 -8.56
N HIS A 26 10.51 -22.05 -9.86
CA HIS A 26 11.80 -22.38 -10.45
C HIS A 26 12.93 -21.49 -9.93
N VAL A 27 12.70 -20.17 -9.83
CA VAL A 27 13.70 -19.24 -9.26
C VAL A 27 13.94 -19.52 -7.77
N SER A 28 12.89 -19.80 -7.00
CA SER A 28 13.04 -20.17 -5.58
C SER A 28 13.85 -21.45 -5.41
N LEU A 29 13.55 -22.49 -6.18
CA LEU A 29 14.25 -23.78 -6.12
C LEU A 29 15.69 -23.73 -6.64
N LEU A 30 15.99 -22.83 -7.58
CA LEU A 30 17.38 -22.55 -7.98
C LEU A 30 18.21 -21.91 -6.86
N LEU A 31 17.55 -21.27 -5.89
CA LEU A 31 18.16 -20.62 -4.74
C LEU A 31 18.15 -21.49 -3.49
N ASP A 32 17.71 -22.75 -3.59
CA ASP A 32 17.66 -23.71 -2.48
C ASP A 32 19.07 -23.97 -1.89
N ASP A 33 19.13 -24.13 -0.57
CA ASP A 33 20.31 -24.69 0.09
C ASP A 33 20.37 -26.21 -0.14
N PRO A 34 21.50 -26.75 -0.64
CA PRO A 34 21.70 -28.20 -0.72
C PRO A 34 21.50 -28.95 0.59
N LEU A 35 21.63 -28.30 1.75
CA LEU A 35 21.53 -28.96 3.07
C LEU A 35 20.13 -28.95 3.68
N SER A 36 19.24 -28.04 3.28
CA SER A 36 17.92 -27.92 3.90
C SER A 36 16.77 -28.27 2.95
N HIS A 37 17.00 -28.34 1.63
CA HIS A 37 15.94 -28.53 0.62
C HIS A 37 14.81 -27.50 0.74
N VAL A 38 15.12 -26.29 1.23
CA VAL A 38 14.15 -25.20 1.38
C VAL A 38 14.63 -23.97 0.65
N GLY A 39 13.75 -23.44 -0.21
CA GLY A 39 13.95 -22.16 -0.85
C GLY A 39 13.92 -21.07 0.21
N PHE A 40 15.06 -20.43 0.43
CA PHE A 40 15.21 -19.38 1.42
C PHE A 40 14.14 -18.29 1.25
N VAL A 41 13.74 -17.97 0.01
CA VAL A 41 12.56 -17.14 -0.28
C VAL A 41 11.59 -17.95 -1.12
N TRP A 42 10.37 -18.17 -0.63
CA TRP A 42 9.34 -18.84 -1.38
C TRP A 42 8.49 -17.83 -2.17
N PHE A 43 9.03 -17.37 -3.31
CA PHE A 43 8.36 -16.45 -4.23
C PHE A 43 6.97 -16.92 -4.69
N PRO A 44 6.71 -18.24 -4.92
CA PRO A 44 5.38 -18.68 -5.36
C PRO A 44 4.24 -18.23 -4.46
N ALA A 45 4.44 -18.23 -3.14
CA ALA A 45 3.40 -17.81 -2.19
C ALA A 45 2.92 -16.37 -2.43
N GLY A 46 3.84 -15.46 -2.69
CA GLY A 46 3.47 -14.07 -2.96
C GLY A 46 2.71 -13.88 -4.27
N ILE A 47 2.97 -14.70 -5.30
CA ILE A 47 2.18 -14.74 -6.52
C ILE A 47 0.82 -15.40 -6.27
N GLY A 48 0.78 -16.50 -5.52
CA GLY A 48 -0.43 -17.22 -5.16
C GLY A 48 -1.43 -16.31 -4.44
N VAL A 49 -0.99 -15.69 -3.34
CA VAL A 49 -1.78 -14.71 -2.58
C VAL A 49 -2.23 -13.56 -3.48
N ALA A 50 -1.34 -13.00 -4.31
CA ALA A 50 -1.71 -11.90 -5.22
C ALA A 50 -2.75 -12.34 -6.26
N ALA A 51 -2.64 -13.55 -6.79
CA ALA A 51 -3.57 -14.09 -7.76
C ALA A 51 -4.97 -14.29 -7.17
N PHE A 52 -5.06 -14.84 -5.95
CA PHE A 52 -6.33 -15.03 -5.24
C PHE A 52 -6.98 -13.71 -4.85
N LEU A 53 -6.20 -12.73 -4.38
CA LEU A 53 -6.71 -11.41 -3.99
C LEU A 53 -7.30 -10.62 -5.15
N VAL A 54 -6.79 -10.80 -6.37
CA VAL A 54 -7.32 -10.07 -7.53
C VAL A 54 -8.34 -10.86 -8.35
N SER A 55 -8.39 -12.18 -8.19
CA SER A 55 -9.31 -13.01 -8.94
C SER A 55 -10.64 -13.19 -8.20
N ASP A 56 -11.74 -13.21 -8.95
CA ASP A 56 -13.06 -13.50 -8.37
C ASP A 56 -13.05 -14.87 -7.69
N TYR A 57 -13.78 -15.01 -6.57
CA TYR A 57 -13.92 -16.29 -5.83
C TYR A 57 -14.30 -17.48 -6.72
N ARG A 58 -15.02 -17.25 -7.82
CA ARG A 58 -15.40 -18.29 -8.80
C ARG A 58 -14.21 -18.90 -9.55
N ARG A 59 -13.07 -18.21 -9.61
CA ARG A 59 -11.86 -18.64 -10.32
C ARG A 59 -10.87 -19.38 -9.43
N TRP A 60 -11.06 -19.32 -8.11
CA TRP A 60 -10.14 -19.90 -7.14
C TRP A 60 -9.88 -21.40 -7.35
N PRO A 61 -10.89 -22.26 -7.64
CA PRO A 61 -10.64 -23.67 -7.89
C PRO A 61 -9.72 -23.92 -9.11
N TRP A 62 -9.88 -23.11 -10.16
CA TRP A 62 -9.03 -23.20 -11.35
C TRP A 62 -7.60 -22.74 -11.09
N LEU A 63 -7.42 -21.68 -10.29
CA LEU A 63 -6.09 -21.23 -9.88
C LEU A 63 -5.40 -22.26 -8.99
N LEU A 64 -6.10 -22.83 -8.02
CA LEU A 64 -5.58 -23.91 -7.18
C LEU A 64 -5.10 -25.10 -8.01
N ALA A 65 -5.93 -25.58 -8.95
CA ALA A 65 -5.56 -26.71 -9.81
C ALA A 65 -4.30 -26.41 -10.65
N MET A 66 -4.19 -25.19 -11.18
CA MET A 66 -3.04 -24.79 -12.00
C MET A 66 -1.78 -24.54 -11.19
N PHE A 67 -1.88 -23.94 -10.00
CA PHE A 67 -0.74 -23.74 -9.11
C PHE A 67 -0.24 -25.06 -8.53
N PHE A 68 -1.16 -25.96 -8.18
CA PHE A 68 -0.82 -27.32 -7.78
C PHE A 68 -0.06 -28.05 -8.88
N SER A 69 -0.57 -28.00 -10.12
CA SER A 69 0.12 -28.62 -11.26
C SER A 69 1.48 -27.99 -11.51
N ALA A 70 1.58 -26.66 -11.46
CA ALA A 70 2.85 -25.94 -11.64
C ALA A 70 3.87 -26.28 -10.56
N GLN A 71 3.44 -26.38 -9.30
CA GLN A 71 4.29 -26.76 -8.19
C GLN A 71 4.77 -28.21 -8.32
N MET A 72 3.87 -29.15 -8.62
CA MET A 72 4.24 -30.55 -8.83
C MET A 72 5.27 -30.67 -9.95
N ILE A 73 5.05 -30.02 -11.10
CA ILE A 73 6.02 -30.01 -12.21
C ILE A 73 7.37 -29.47 -11.74
N ALA A 74 7.39 -28.34 -11.02
CA ALA A 74 8.62 -27.77 -10.48
C ALA A 74 9.33 -28.77 -9.54
N ASP A 75 8.62 -29.34 -8.56
CA ASP A 75 9.19 -30.27 -7.59
C ASP A 75 9.74 -31.55 -8.28
N THR A 76 9.08 -32.04 -9.33
CA THR A 76 9.58 -33.17 -10.13
C THR A 76 10.90 -32.87 -10.84
N HIS A 77 11.06 -31.65 -11.37
CA HIS A 77 12.26 -31.24 -12.09
C HIS A 77 13.49 -31.15 -11.17
N PHE A 78 13.27 -30.85 -9.89
CA PHE A 78 14.33 -30.79 -8.88
C PHE A 78 14.53 -32.11 -8.12
N GLY A 79 13.80 -33.18 -8.49
CA GLY A 79 14.02 -34.52 -7.98
C GLY A 79 13.48 -34.76 -6.55
N HIS A 80 12.57 -33.92 -6.06
CA HIS A 80 11.95 -34.10 -4.75
C HIS A 80 11.03 -35.33 -4.73
N GLU A 81 10.95 -36.00 -3.58
CA GLU A 81 10.08 -37.15 -3.41
C GLU A 81 8.60 -36.76 -3.54
N MET A 82 7.88 -37.45 -4.45
CA MET A 82 6.48 -37.16 -4.76
C MET A 82 5.54 -37.13 -3.54
N PRO A 83 5.64 -38.05 -2.56
CA PRO A 83 4.73 -38.03 -1.40
C PRO A 83 4.95 -36.79 -0.53
N ILE A 84 6.20 -36.35 -0.39
CA ILE A 84 6.57 -35.17 0.39
C ILE A 84 6.10 -33.91 -0.35
N ALA A 85 6.43 -33.79 -1.63
CA ALA A 85 6.03 -32.67 -2.48
C ALA A 85 4.50 -32.48 -2.53
N LEU A 86 3.74 -33.57 -2.62
CA LEU A 86 2.28 -33.55 -2.66
C LEU A 86 1.67 -32.84 -1.44
N VAL A 87 2.07 -33.24 -0.24
CA VAL A 87 1.52 -32.68 1.00
C VAL A 87 1.95 -31.24 1.19
N LEU A 88 3.20 -30.93 0.88
CA LEU A 88 3.73 -29.56 0.94
C LEU A 88 2.99 -28.62 -0.02
N ALA A 89 2.68 -29.06 -1.24
CA ALA A 89 1.88 -28.26 -2.18
C ALA A 89 0.47 -28.00 -1.64
N VAL A 90 -0.17 -29.00 -1.03
CA VAL A 90 -1.49 -28.82 -0.42
C VAL A 90 -1.43 -27.79 0.71
N ILE A 91 -0.43 -27.90 1.60
CA ILE A 91 -0.25 -26.96 2.71
C ILE A 91 -0.02 -25.54 2.18
N ASN A 92 0.96 -25.34 1.28
CA ASN A 92 1.32 -24.04 0.75
C ASN A 92 0.16 -23.35 0.00
N LEU A 93 -0.57 -24.09 -0.84
CA LEU A 93 -1.71 -23.54 -1.56
C LEU A 93 -2.89 -23.23 -0.65
N SER A 94 -3.10 -24.05 0.39
CA SER A 94 -4.14 -23.79 1.38
C SER A 94 -3.82 -22.53 2.20
N SER A 95 -2.55 -22.29 2.54
CA SER A 95 -2.12 -21.06 3.23
C SER A 95 -2.26 -19.83 2.36
N ASP A 96 -1.84 -19.89 1.08
CA ASP A 96 -2.01 -18.77 0.14
C ASP A 96 -3.47 -18.37 -0.02
N MET A 97 -4.34 -19.38 -0.18
CA MET A 97 -5.78 -19.18 -0.28
C MET A 97 -6.35 -18.61 1.03
N ALA A 98 -5.93 -19.12 2.18
CA ALA A 98 -6.40 -18.66 3.48
C ALA A 98 -6.00 -17.20 3.76
N ILE A 99 -4.76 -16.79 3.43
CA ILE A 99 -4.30 -15.41 3.55
C ILE A 99 -5.17 -14.49 2.69
N ALA A 100 -5.38 -14.85 1.43
CA ALA A 100 -6.23 -14.08 0.53
C ALA A 100 -7.68 -14.02 1.03
N TRP A 101 -8.22 -15.13 1.55
CA TRP A 101 -9.59 -15.20 2.07
C TRP A 101 -9.81 -14.29 3.27
N VAL A 102 -8.89 -14.30 4.26
CA VAL A 102 -8.95 -13.42 5.43
C VAL A 102 -8.92 -11.96 4.98
N VAL A 103 -7.97 -11.59 4.12
CA VAL A 103 -7.86 -10.21 3.64
C VAL A 103 -9.11 -9.78 2.89
N SER A 104 -9.62 -10.59 1.96
CA SER A 104 -10.82 -10.27 1.17
C SER A 104 -12.10 -10.23 2.01
N ARG A 105 -12.25 -11.09 3.02
CA ARG A 105 -13.45 -11.16 3.88
C ARG A 105 -13.57 -9.94 4.80
N TYR A 106 -12.45 -9.46 5.32
CA TYR A 106 -12.40 -8.39 6.32
C TYR A 106 -12.06 -7.01 5.72
N ALA A 107 -11.83 -6.88 4.41
CA ALA A 107 -11.61 -5.59 3.74
C ALA A 107 -12.87 -4.71 3.56
N GLN A 108 -14.01 -5.07 4.16
CA GLN A 108 -15.30 -4.40 3.92
C GLN A 108 -15.42 -2.97 4.51
N HIS A 109 -14.48 -2.55 5.36
CA HIS A 109 -14.43 -1.19 5.91
C HIS A 109 -13.27 -0.43 5.25
N LYS A 110 -13.58 0.69 4.59
CA LYS A 110 -12.79 1.43 3.57
C LYS A 110 -11.48 2.10 4.04
N ASP A 111 -10.84 1.58 5.09
CA ASP A 111 -9.55 2.07 5.55
C ASP A 111 -8.42 1.22 4.93
N SER A 112 -7.70 1.82 3.98
CA SER A 112 -6.55 1.21 3.30
C SER A 112 -5.46 0.75 4.29
N LEU A 113 -5.30 1.42 5.43
CA LEU A 113 -4.34 1.04 6.46
C LEU A 113 -4.76 -0.25 7.15
N GLN A 114 -6.04 -0.38 7.50
CA GLN A 114 -6.56 -1.61 8.12
C GLN A 114 -6.42 -2.81 7.19
N ILE A 115 -6.59 -2.63 5.88
CA ILE A 115 -6.40 -3.71 4.90
C ILE A 115 -4.93 -4.19 4.91
N VAL A 116 -3.97 -3.26 4.87
CA VAL A 116 -2.54 -3.60 4.89
C VAL A 116 -2.14 -4.26 6.21
N VAL A 117 -2.56 -3.71 7.35
CA VAL A 117 -2.26 -4.30 8.66
C VAL A 117 -2.86 -5.70 8.80
N ARG A 118 -4.12 -5.90 8.38
CA ARG A 118 -4.75 -7.23 8.38
C ARG A 118 -4.04 -8.21 7.47
N TRP A 119 -3.58 -7.77 6.30
CA TRP A 119 -2.78 -8.61 5.41
C TRP A 119 -1.45 -9.03 6.04
N ILE A 120 -0.73 -8.11 6.70
CA ILE A 120 0.50 -8.44 7.42
C ILE A 120 0.20 -9.46 8.53
N VAL A 121 -0.77 -9.19 9.40
CA VAL A 121 -1.12 -10.10 10.51
C VAL A 121 -1.56 -11.47 9.99
N ALA A 122 -2.42 -11.53 8.97
CA ALA A 122 -2.85 -12.78 8.36
C ALA A 122 -1.68 -13.56 7.78
N THR A 123 -0.75 -12.89 7.11
CA THR A 123 0.47 -13.50 6.55
C THR A 123 1.31 -14.13 7.67
N PHE A 124 1.56 -13.42 8.76
CA PHE A 124 2.36 -13.94 9.89
C PHE A 124 1.71 -15.16 10.54
N VAL A 125 0.41 -15.10 10.85
CA VAL A 125 -0.32 -16.16 11.57
C VAL A 125 -0.49 -17.41 10.70
N ILE A 126 -0.95 -17.24 9.45
CA ILE A 126 -1.23 -18.38 8.57
C ILE A 126 0.08 -19.04 8.12
N SER A 127 1.14 -18.26 7.86
CA SER A 127 2.45 -18.82 7.54
C SER A 127 3.04 -19.59 8.72
N ALA A 128 2.77 -19.19 9.97
CA ALA A 128 3.23 -19.94 11.15
C ALA A 128 2.56 -21.32 11.25
N ILE A 129 1.24 -21.37 11.00
CA ILE A 129 0.50 -22.63 10.94
C ILE A 129 1.04 -23.51 9.81
N ALA A 130 1.21 -22.94 8.61
CA ALA A 130 1.76 -23.65 7.46
C ALA A 130 3.16 -24.21 7.73
N ALA A 131 4.05 -23.40 8.32
CA ALA A 131 5.41 -23.82 8.66
C ALA A 131 5.43 -24.96 9.68
N VAL A 132 4.57 -24.90 10.71
CA VAL A 132 4.44 -25.99 11.70
C VAL A 132 3.94 -27.28 11.05
N LEU A 133 2.95 -27.19 10.15
CA LEU A 133 2.42 -28.35 9.43
C LEU A 133 3.46 -28.94 8.47
N SER A 134 4.14 -28.11 7.69
CA SER A 134 5.16 -28.54 6.73
C SER A 134 6.38 -29.13 7.44
N ALA A 135 6.88 -28.49 8.50
CA ALA A 135 7.98 -29.02 9.28
C ALA A 135 7.59 -30.30 10.02
N GLY A 136 6.37 -30.36 10.57
CA GLY A 136 5.83 -31.57 11.21
C GLY A 136 5.75 -32.74 10.24
N TRP A 137 5.37 -32.48 8.98
CA TRP A 137 5.36 -33.50 7.94
C TRP A 137 6.78 -33.97 7.61
N LEU A 138 7.71 -33.05 7.34
CA LEU A 138 9.09 -33.39 6.98
C LEU A 138 9.86 -34.11 8.11
N THR A 139 9.68 -33.67 9.35
CA THR A 139 10.32 -34.33 10.50
C THR A 139 9.84 -35.76 10.72
N PHE A 140 8.59 -36.06 10.35
CA PHE A 140 8.06 -37.42 10.38
C PHE A 140 8.73 -38.35 9.34
N PHE A 141 9.16 -37.82 8.19
CA PHE A 141 9.80 -38.60 7.14
C PHE A 141 11.34 -38.68 7.29
N ASP A 142 11.99 -37.57 7.62
CA ASP A 142 13.45 -37.43 7.54
C ASP A 142 14.17 -37.21 8.88
N ASN A 143 13.47 -37.28 10.04
CA ASN A 143 14.05 -37.01 11.37
C ASN A 143 14.81 -35.66 11.44
N ALA A 144 14.40 -34.67 10.64
CA ALA A 144 15.02 -33.36 10.60
C ALA A 144 14.78 -32.56 11.90
N PRO A 145 15.64 -31.57 12.24
CA PRO A 145 15.41 -30.70 13.39
C PRO A 145 14.20 -29.79 13.18
N PHE A 146 13.11 -30.08 13.90
CA PHE A 146 11.82 -29.40 13.78
C PHE A 146 11.93 -27.88 13.99
N ASP A 147 12.67 -27.45 15.01
CA ASP A 147 12.81 -26.05 15.42
C ASP A 147 13.48 -25.19 14.34
N GLN A 148 14.56 -25.70 13.74
CA GLN A 148 15.26 -25.04 12.65
C GLN A 148 14.37 -24.99 11.40
N LEU A 149 13.69 -26.08 11.08
CA LEU A 149 12.87 -26.19 9.89
C LEU A 149 11.66 -25.24 9.95
N VAL A 150 10.95 -25.18 11.08
CA VAL A 150 9.84 -24.25 11.27
C VAL A 150 10.27 -22.80 11.03
N TRP A 151 11.43 -22.38 11.57
CA TRP A 151 11.89 -21.01 11.40
C TRP A 151 12.26 -20.67 9.95
N VAL A 152 12.96 -21.56 9.26
CA VAL A 152 13.37 -21.37 7.86
C VAL A 152 12.13 -21.31 6.96
N TRP A 153 11.20 -22.25 7.11
CA TRP A 153 9.95 -22.31 6.33
C TRP A 153 9.07 -21.10 6.57
N TRP A 154 8.92 -20.71 7.82
CA TRP A 154 8.13 -19.54 8.19
C TRP A 154 8.71 -18.26 7.59
N GLY A 155 10.02 -18.04 7.74
CA GLY A 155 10.71 -16.86 7.20
C GLY A 155 10.61 -16.78 5.68
N ALA A 156 10.81 -17.91 4.99
CA ALA A 156 10.70 -18.00 3.54
C ALA A 156 9.30 -17.69 3.02
N HIS A 157 8.27 -18.20 3.70
CA HIS A 157 6.88 -17.99 3.29
C HIS A 157 6.42 -16.56 3.57
N VAL A 158 6.70 -16.03 4.77
CA VAL A 158 6.37 -14.64 5.13
C VAL A 158 7.06 -13.65 4.20
N SER A 159 8.36 -13.84 3.95
CA SER A 159 9.11 -12.92 3.08
C SER A 159 8.61 -12.98 1.64
N GLY A 160 8.35 -14.19 1.12
CA GLY A 160 7.78 -14.41 -0.21
C GLY A 160 6.44 -13.70 -0.41
N VAL A 161 5.52 -13.86 0.55
CA VAL A 161 4.21 -13.21 0.52
C VAL A 161 4.35 -11.69 0.61
N LEU A 162 5.01 -11.16 1.64
CA LEU A 162 5.08 -9.72 1.87
C LEU A 162 5.79 -8.97 0.74
N TYR A 163 6.88 -9.54 0.23
CA TYR A 163 7.64 -8.91 -0.84
C TYR A 163 6.90 -9.00 -2.18
N LEU A 164 6.59 -10.22 -2.65
CA LEU A 164 6.14 -10.39 -4.02
C LEU A 164 4.66 -10.04 -4.21
N THR A 165 3.81 -10.22 -3.19
CA THR A 165 2.43 -9.70 -3.27
C THR A 165 2.43 -8.17 -3.39
N ALA A 166 3.29 -7.46 -2.66
CA ALA A 166 3.41 -6.01 -2.76
C ALA A 166 3.85 -5.55 -4.16
N VAL A 167 4.82 -6.26 -4.76
CA VAL A 167 5.28 -6.01 -6.15
C VAL A 167 4.15 -6.22 -7.14
N VAL A 168 3.49 -7.37 -7.10
CA VAL A 168 2.44 -7.75 -8.07
C VAL A 168 1.23 -6.83 -7.97
N MET A 169 0.76 -6.56 -6.75
CA MET A 169 -0.35 -5.62 -6.50
C MET A 169 -0.01 -4.21 -6.98
N GLY A 170 1.24 -3.82 -6.80
CA GLY A 170 1.75 -2.53 -7.22
C GLY A 170 1.86 -2.36 -8.74
N LEU A 171 2.29 -3.40 -9.46
CA LEU A 171 2.35 -3.43 -10.93
C LEU A 171 0.96 -3.41 -11.57
N ARG A 172 0.02 -4.17 -10.99
CA ARG A 172 -1.36 -4.24 -11.49
C ARG A 172 -2.12 -2.92 -11.28
N GLY A 173 -1.65 -2.07 -10.36
CA GLY A 173 -2.23 -0.76 -10.12
C GLY A 173 -3.61 -0.86 -9.49
N TYR A 174 -3.79 -1.76 -8.52
CA TYR A 174 -5.08 -1.99 -7.86
C TYR A 174 -5.67 -0.65 -7.34
N GLN A 175 -6.74 -0.21 -8.00
CA GLN A 175 -7.80 0.72 -7.60
C GLN A 175 -7.45 2.05 -6.90
N LEU A 176 -6.31 2.67 -7.17
CA LEU A 176 -6.08 4.06 -6.72
C LEU A 176 -5.64 4.93 -7.89
N GLY A 177 -6.64 5.43 -8.63
CA GLY A 177 -6.58 6.55 -9.57
C GLY A 177 -5.39 6.52 -10.52
N ARG A 178 -5.63 6.23 -11.80
CA ARG A 178 -4.61 6.33 -12.85
C ARG A 178 -4.11 7.78 -12.94
N ARG A 179 -3.13 8.14 -12.12
CA ARG A 179 -2.47 9.43 -12.15
C ARG A 179 -1.56 9.38 -13.35
N THR A 180 -1.92 10.07 -14.42
CA THR A 180 -0.93 10.50 -15.40
C THR A 180 0.00 11.43 -14.64
N ALA A 181 1.11 10.88 -14.14
CA ALA A 181 2.17 11.69 -13.59
C ALA A 181 2.51 12.74 -14.67
N GLY A 182 2.51 14.03 -14.31
CA GLY A 182 2.99 15.06 -15.23
C GLY A 182 4.37 14.65 -15.75
N ILE A 183 4.69 14.99 -16.98
CA ILE A 183 5.93 14.54 -17.66
C ILE A 183 7.17 14.71 -16.78
N LYS A 184 7.23 15.81 -16.00
CA LYS A 184 8.29 16.08 -15.01
C LYS A 184 8.35 15.04 -13.90
N ALA A 185 7.22 14.67 -13.29
CA ALA A 185 7.17 13.65 -12.24
C ALA A 185 7.52 12.26 -12.80
N ALA A 186 7.03 11.95 -14.01
CA ALA A 186 7.37 10.73 -14.75
C ALA A 186 8.89 10.60 -14.98
N LEU A 187 9.53 11.70 -15.41
CA LEU A 187 10.97 11.78 -15.63
C LEU A 187 11.75 11.59 -14.32
N VAL A 188 11.35 12.27 -13.23
CA VAL A 188 12.03 12.15 -11.93
C VAL A 188 12.01 10.71 -11.42
N GLY A 189 10.87 10.01 -11.46
CA GLY A 189 10.85 8.63 -11.00
C GLY A 189 11.54 7.64 -11.94
N ALA A 190 11.60 7.93 -13.25
CA ALA A 190 12.42 7.13 -14.18
C ALA A 190 13.92 7.30 -13.89
N ILE A 191 14.38 8.53 -13.68
CA ILE A 191 15.77 8.82 -13.25
C ILE A 191 16.06 8.15 -11.92
N ALA A 192 15.15 8.25 -10.94
CA ALA A 192 15.31 7.60 -9.64
C ALA A 192 15.39 6.07 -9.76
N LEU A 193 14.60 5.45 -10.65
CA LEU A 193 14.67 4.02 -10.92
C LEU A 193 16.04 3.62 -11.52
N ILE A 194 16.52 4.36 -12.51
CA ILE A 194 17.82 4.08 -13.15
C ILE A 194 18.95 4.26 -12.14
N LEU A 195 18.94 5.37 -11.39
CA LEU A 195 19.94 5.64 -10.37
C LEU A 195 19.89 4.59 -9.25
N MET A 196 18.70 4.15 -8.86
CA MET A 196 18.53 3.06 -7.89
C MET A 196 19.20 1.78 -8.39
N ALA A 197 18.94 1.38 -9.65
CA ALA A 197 19.54 0.18 -10.23
C ALA A 197 21.06 0.27 -10.29
N ILE A 198 21.60 1.43 -10.71
CA ILE A 198 23.05 1.68 -10.74
C ILE A 198 23.64 1.60 -9.33
N CYS A 199 23.07 2.33 -8.36
CA CYS A 199 23.54 2.32 -6.97
C CYS A 199 23.48 0.91 -6.37
N ALA A 200 22.36 0.19 -6.56
CA ALA A 200 22.21 -1.17 -6.08
C ALA A 200 23.28 -2.09 -6.69
N TRP A 201 23.50 -2.02 -8.01
CA TRP A 201 24.51 -2.84 -8.67
C TRP A 201 25.92 -2.59 -8.12
N PHE A 202 26.30 -1.33 -7.90
CA PHE A 202 27.62 -0.99 -7.36
C PHE A 202 27.78 -1.38 -5.87
N ILE A 203 26.74 -1.16 -5.05
CA ILE A 203 26.79 -1.46 -3.61
C ILE A 203 26.80 -2.98 -3.38
N PHE A 204 25.95 -3.72 -4.08
CA PHE A 204 25.82 -5.16 -3.92
C PHE A 204 26.86 -5.96 -4.71
N GLY A 205 27.41 -5.38 -5.78
CA GLY A 205 28.55 -5.94 -6.51
C GLY A 205 29.91 -5.69 -5.86
N ALA A 206 29.97 -4.91 -4.77
CA ALA A 206 31.21 -4.72 -4.03
C ALA A 206 31.74 -6.05 -3.49
N GLN A 207 33.03 -6.31 -3.73
CA GLN A 207 33.72 -7.54 -3.32
C GLN A 207 33.60 -7.75 -1.81
N GLN A 208 33.53 -9.03 -1.38
CA GLN A 208 33.41 -9.46 0.02
C GLN A 208 34.34 -8.65 0.93
N VAL A 209 33.75 -7.95 1.90
CA VAL A 209 34.52 -7.16 2.87
C VAL A 209 34.80 -8.04 4.07
N ASP A 210 36.06 -8.49 4.19
CA ASP A 210 36.55 -9.23 5.35
C ASP A 210 36.54 -8.33 6.61
N MET A 211 35.51 -8.45 7.45
CA MET A 211 35.47 -7.76 8.76
C MET A 211 36.60 -8.22 9.70
N THR A 212 37.13 -9.43 9.52
CA THR A 212 38.12 -10.04 10.41
C THR A 212 39.57 -9.77 10.03
N ARG A 213 39.88 -9.34 8.79
CA ARG A 213 41.27 -9.22 8.33
C ARG A 213 41.70 -7.76 8.16
N ASN A 214 41.97 -7.09 9.28
CA ASN A 214 42.83 -5.90 9.42
C ASN A 214 42.66 -4.73 8.41
N GLN A 215 41.57 -4.68 7.65
CA GLN A 215 41.21 -3.58 6.77
C GLN A 215 39.96 -2.90 7.31
N VAL A 216 40.20 -2.01 8.28
CA VAL A 216 39.42 -0.78 8.41
C VAL A 216 37.90 -1.00 8.59
N PRO A 217 37.43 -1.32 9.82
CA PRO A 217 36.02 -1.64 10.10
C PRO A 217 35.02 -0.57 9.64
N TRP A 218 35.45 0.70 9.52
CA TRP A 218 34.59 1.77 9.01
C TRP A 218 34.14 1.55 7.56
N ARG A 219 34.92 0.87 6.70
CA ARG A 219 34.54 0.63 5.29
C ARG A 219 33.35 -0.31 5.18
N ALA A 220 33.32 -1.38 5.97
CA ALA A 220 32.22 -2.34 5.99
C ALA A 220 30.93 -1.69 6.51
N THR A 221 31.03 -0.95 7.62
CA THR A 221 29.90 -0.18 8.18
C THR A 221 29.39 0.86 7.19
N LEU A 222 30.29 1.53 6.46
CA LEU A 222 29.91 2.50 5.44
C LEU A 222 29.16 1.84 4.29
N ILE A 223 29.66 0.74 3.72
CA ILE A 223 28.98 0.04 2.62
C ILE A 223 27.61 -0.49 3.07
N PHE A 224 27.51 -1.00 4.30
CA PHE A 224 26.22 -1.39 4.88
C PHE A 224 25.28 -0.18 5.03
N ALA A 225 25.74 0.97 5.52
CA ALA A 225 24.93 2.19 5.59
C ALA A 225 24.50 2.69 4.19
N LEU A 226 25.34 2.51 3.17
CA LEU A 226 25.04 2.86 1.79
C LEU A 226 23.87 2.04 1.21
N THR A 227 23.53 0.87 1.77
CA THR A 227 22.34 0.10 1.35
C THR A 227 21.03 0.85 1.52
N GLY A 228 21.01 1.91 2.33
CA GLY A 228 19.87 2.82 2.45
C GLY A 228 19.63 3.67 1.18
N ILE A 229 20.65 3.94 0.36
CA ILE A 229 20.52 4.80 -0.82
C ILE A 229 19.56 4.18 -1.86
N PRO A 230 19.71 2.90 -2.27
CA PRO A 230 18.73 2.26 -3.15
C PRO A 230 17.30 2.26 -2.61
N ILE A 231 17.11 2.11 -1.29
CA ILE A 231 15.79 2.19 -0.65
C ILE A 231 15.19 3.59 -0.87
N ILE A 232 15.95 4.64 -0.56
CA ILE A 232 15.49 6.02 -0.69
C ILE A 232 15.10 6.31 -2.15
N LEU A 233 15.92 5.88 -3.11
CA LEU A 233 15.64 6.08 -4.53
C LEU A 233 14.41 5.28 -5.00
N ALA A 234 14.21 4.05 -4.51
CA ALA A 234 13.01 3.26 -4.78
C ALA A 234 11.75 3.93 -4.20
N VAL A 235 11.84 4.52 -3.02
CA VAL A 235 10.77 5.31 -2.39
C VAL A 235 10.45 6.55 -3.22
N VAL A 236 11.46 7.31 -3.65
CA VAL A 236 11.27 8.48 -4.52
C VAL A 236 10.58 8.07 -5.82
N ALA A 237 11.03 6.98 -6.46
CA ALA A 237 10.41 6.45 -7.66
C ALA A 237 8.92 6.08 -7.44
N ALA A 238 8.60 5.48 -6.29
CA ALA A 238 7.24 5.13 -5.91
C ALA A 238 6.33 6.35 -5.68
N ILE A 239 6.84 7.41 -5.04
CA ILE A 239 6.08 8.62 -4.71
C ILE A 239 5.86 9.49 -5.95
N CYS A 240 6.90 9.66 -6.79
CA CYS A 240 6.85 10.55 -7.96
C CYS A 240 6.02 9.97 -9.11
N CYS A 241 6.21 8.69 -9.42
CA CYS A 241 5.61 8.05 -10.61
C CYS A 241 4.47 7.08 -10.29
N GLY A 242 4.10 6.95 -9.02
CA GLY A 242 3.01 6.11 -8.56
C GLY A 242 3.36 4.62 -8.48
N ASN A 243 2.30 3.81 -8.36
CA ASN A 243 2.36 2.42 -7.91
C ASN A 243 3.22 1.52 -8.81
N ARG A 244 3.17 1.73 -10.14
CA ARG A 244 3.84 0.87 -11.11
C ARG A 244 5.36 1.02 -11.06
N ILE A 245 5.87 2.24 -11.15
CA ILE A 245 7.32 2.48 -11.17
C ILE A 245 7.93 2.11 -9.82
N GLY A 246 7.27 2.41 -8.70
CA GLY A 246 7.75 1.95 -7.40
C GLY A 246 7.80 0.42 -7.26
N SER A 247 6.96 -0.31 -7.98
CA SER A 247 6.93 -1.77 -7.93
C SER A 247 7.92 -2.40 -8.90
N LEU A 248 8.19 -1.73 -10.03
CA LEU A 248 9.36 -2.01 -10.85
C LEU A 248 10.65 -1.75 -10.07
N ALA A 249 10.71 -0.67 -9.28
CA ALA A 249 11.85 -0.38 -8.43
C ALA A 249 12.09 -1.47 -7.39
N LEU A 250 11.02 -1.91 -6.70
CA LEU A 250 11.09 -3.06 -5.79
C LEU A 250 11.57 -4.32 -6.52
N LEU A 251 10.94 -4.68 -7.64
CA LEU A 251 11.28 -5.88 -8.41
C LEU A 251 12.74 -5.87 -8.87
N SER A 252 13.21 -4.76 -9.43
CA SER A 252 14.60 -4.58 -9.87
C SER A 252 15.57 -4.61 -8.69
N LEU A 253 15.24 -3.95 -7.58
CA LEU A 253 16.07 -3.98 -6.38
C LEU A 253 16.20 -5.41 -5.85
N GLY A 254 15.10 -6.16 -5.74
CA GLY A 254 15.16 -7.55 -5.31
C GLY A 254 15.94 -8.43 -6.27
N ALA A 255 15.75 -8.28 -7.58
CA ALA A 255 16.52 -9.05 -8.56
C ALA A 255 18.03 -8.83 -8.40
N ILE A 256 18.48 -7.58 -8.21
CA ILE A 256 19.89 -7.24 -8.01
C ILE A 256 20.40 -7.81 -6.68
N VAL A 257 19.66 -7.59 -5.59
CA VAL A 257 20.05 -8.06 -4.24
C VAL A 257 20.15 -9.58 -4.19
N ILE A 258 19.15 -10.29 -4.74
CA ILE A 258 19.13 -11.76 -4.78
C ILE A 258 20.27 -12.28 -5.65
N TYR A 259 20.48 -11.71 -6.84
CA TYR A 259 21.57 -12.12 -7.73
C TYR A 259 22.94 -11.96 -7.08
N HIS A 260 23.23 -10.83 -6.45
CA HIS A 260 24.51 -10.63 -5.77
C HIS A 260 24.65 -11.48 -4.52
N SER A 261 23.55 -11.69 -3.79
CA SER A 261 23.53 -12.55 -2.61
C SER A 261 23.75 -14.03 -2.99
N SER A 262 23.24 -14.49 -4.13
CA SER A 262 23.48 -15.86 -4.62
C SER A 262 24.91 -16.07 -5.10
N GLN A 263 25.58 -15.01 -5.58
CA GLN A 263 27.00 -15.02 -5.93
C GLN A 263 27.93 -14.87 -4.69
N GLY A 264 27.37 -14.78 -3.49
CA GLY A 264 28.13 -14.58 -2.25
C GLY A 264 28.81 -13.20 -2.16
N THR A 265 28.28 -12.20 -2.85
CA THR A 265 28.80 -10.82 -2.89
C THR A 265 27.89 -9.84 -2.15
N GLY A 266 28.42 -8.66 -1.83
CA GLY A 266 27.66 -7.56 -1.25
C GLY A 266 27.66 -7.49 0.28
N PRO A 267 27.01 -6.46 0.84
CA PRO A 267 27.10 -6.08 2.25
C PRO A 267 26.47 -7.09 3.22
N PHE A 268 25.67 -8.02 2.72
CA PHE A 268 24.98 -9.03 3.54
C PHE A 268 25.77 -10.34 3.68
N PHE A 269 26.82 -10.52 2.88
CA PHE A 269 27.69 -11.69 2.94
C PHE A 269 28.88 -11.44 3.87
N ILE A 270 28.66 -11.67 5.18
CA ILE A 270 29.69 -11.57 6.22
C ILE A 270 30.29 -12.97 6.41
N ARG A 271 31.62 -13.13 6.30
CA ARG A 271 32.30 -14.44 6.38
C ARG A 271 32.08 -15.24 7.69
N SER A 272 31.50 -14.62 8.71
CA SER A 272 31.16 -15.26 9.99
C SER A 272 29.75 -15.84 10.04
N LEU A 273 28.90 -15.56 9.05
CA LEU A 273 27.54 -16.05 8.96
C LEU A 273 27.51 -17.40 8.24
N ARG A 274 26.59 -18.29 8.65
CA ARG A 274 26.36 -19.57 7.97
C ARG A 274 25.84 -19.35 6.55
N PRO A 275 26.13 -20.25 5.60
CA PRO A 275 25.43 -20.28 4.31
C PRO A 275 23.92 -20.28 4.58
N GLY A 276 23.21 -19.22 4.17
CA GLY A 276 21.78 -19.01 4.42
C GLY A 276 21.42 -17.80 5.29
N GLU A 277 22.22 -17.47 6.31
CA GLU A 277 21.96 -16.29 7.17
C GLU A 277 22.11 -14.98 6.39
N SER A 278 23.05 -14.92 5.43
CA SER A 278 23.21 -13.78 4.51
C SER A 278 22.00 -13.56 3.62
N LEU A 279 21.35 -14.63 3.15
CA LEU A 279 20.16 -14.54 2.31
C LEU A 279 18.92 -14.16 3.14
N LEU A 280 18.85 -14.59 4.40
CA LEU A 280 17.84 -14.13 5.35
C LEU A 280 17.96 -12.63 5.63
N LEU A 281 19.19 -12.10 5.73
CA LEU A 281 19.41 -10.66 5.87
C LEU A 281 18.93 -9.89 4.62
N ALA A 282 19.20 -10.43 3.42
CA ALA A 282 18.69 -9.89 2.16
C ALA A 282 17.15 -9.90 2.11
N GLN A 283 16.49 -10.94 2.62
CA GLN A 283 15.03 -11.00 2.74
C GLN A 283 14.48 -9.93 3.66
N CYS A 284 15.05 -9.79 4.85
CA CYS A 284 14.66 -8.74 5.79
C CYS A 284 14.77 -7.36 5.15
N TYR A 285 15.84 -7.09 4.41
CA TYR A 285 16.02 -5.86 3.65
C TYR A 285 14.92 -5.64 2.60
N LEU A 286 14.60 -6.65 1.80
CA LEU A 286 13.59 -6.55 0.75
C LEU A 286 12.17 -6.43 1.30
N VAL A 287 11.83 -7.20 2.33
CA VAL A 287 10.54 -7.14 3.02
C VAL A 287 10.36 -5.78 3.70
N ALA A 288 11.38 -5.30 4.42
CA ALA A 288 11.34 -3.97 5.04
C ALA A 288 11.14 -2.87 3.99
N THR A 289 11.84 -2.96 2.85
CA THR A 289 11.68 -2.01 1.74
C THR A 289 10.28 -2.08 1.11
N ALA A 290 9.75 -3.28 0.90
CA ALA A 290 8.41 -3.49 0.37
C ALA A 290 7.34 -2.92 1.31
N LEU A 291 7.41 -3.24 2.60
CA LEU A 291 6.51 -2.71 3.61
C LEU A 291 6.60 -1.19 3.71
N LEU A 292 7.81 -0.62 3.75
CA LEU A 292 8.01 0.84 3.75
C LEU A 292 7.31 1.50 2.57
N ILE A 293 7.49 0.96 1.37
CA ILE A 293 6.85 1.47 0.16
C ILE A 293 5.32 1.32 0.22
N VAL A 294 4.80 0.18 0.70
CA VAL A 294 3.35 -0.02 0.88
C VAL A 294 2.78 0.96 1.90
N PHE A 295 3.41 1.13 3.06
CA PHE A 295 2.99 2.08 4.10
C PHE A 295 3.03 3.52 3.60
N LEU A 296 4.12 3.93 2.94
CA LEU A 296 4.22 5.28 2.37
C LEU A 296 3.14 5.52 1.31
N ARG A 297 2.80 4.52 0.50
CA ARG A 297 1.70 4.61 -0.46
C ARG A 297 0.36 4.83 0.24
N VAL A 298 0.05 4.01 1.25
CA VAL A 298 -1.19 4.14 2.04
C VAL A 298 -1.25 5.48 2.76
N PHE A 299 -0.15 5.92 3.38
CA PHE A 299 -0.07 7.18 4.09
C PHE A 299 -0.24 8.37 3.16
N THR A 300 0.50 8.41 2.05
CA THR A 300 0.39 9.48 1.05
C THR A 300 -1.03 9.55 0.45
N GLN A 301 -1.71 8.41 0.33
CA GLN A 301 -3.11 8.37 -0.11
C GLN A 301 -4.07 8.88 0.97
N THR A 302 -3.82 8.52 2.22
CA THR A 302 -4.64 8.94 3.36
C THR A 302 -4.55 10.45 3.53
N VAL A 303 -3.33 11.01 3.58
CA VAL A 303 -3.10 12.47 3.62
C VAL A 303 -3.77 13.17 2.45
N LYS A 304 -3.61 12.66 1.21
CA LYS A 304 -4.28 13.23 0.04
C LYS A 304 -5.80 13.07 0.03
N ARG A 305 -6.36 12.11 0.75
CA ARG A 305 -7.80 11.96 0.93
C ARG A 305 -8.34 12.96 1.95
N PHE A 306 -7.54 13.31 2.95
CA PHE A 306 -7.83 14.41 3.89
C PHE A 306 -7.69 15.78 3.21
N ASP A 307 -6.65 16.00 2.41
CA ASP A 307 -6.51 17.19 1.56
C ASP A 307 -7.54 17.20 0.41
N GLY A 308 -8.07 16.02 0.07
CA GLY A 308 -8.97 15.74 -1.04
C GLY A 308 -10.44 15.69 -0.64
N VAL A 309 -10.89 16.54 0.28
CA VAL A 309 -12.28 16.99 0.30
C VAL A 309 -12.53 17.74 -1.03
N GLN A 310 -12.79 16.94 -2.07
CA GLN A 310 -13.23 17.23 -3.43
C GLN A 310 -12.43 18.23 -4.29
N PRO A 311 -11.69 17.78 -5.32
CA PRO A 311 -11.30 18.61 -6.46
C PRO A 311 -12.45 18.66 -7.49
N HIS A 312 -13.61 19.18 -7.09
CA HIS A 312 -14.66 19.60 -8.01
C HIS A 312 -15.01 21.05 -7.67
N ARG A 313 -14.52 21.96 -8.53
CA ARG A 313 -14.37 23.42 -8.31
C ARG A 313 -13.36 23.77 -7.22
N GLN A 314 -12.60 24.83 -7.44
CA GLN A 314 -11.76 25.48 -6.42
C GLN A 314 -12.68 25.99 -5.31
N GLU A 315 -13.08 25.11 -4.40
CA GLU A 315 -13.84 25.49 -3.22
C GLU A 315 -12.86 25.87 -2.12
N ILE A 316 -12.83 27.15 -1.75
CA ILE A 316 -11.99 27.63 -0.64
C ILE A 316 -12.77 27.37 0.64
N SER A 317 -12.12 26.71 1.60
CA SER A 317 -12.68 26.45 2.93
C SER A 317 -12.44 27.65 3.85
N PHE A 318 -13.50 28.18 4.44
CA PHE A 318 -13.45 29.21 5.48
C PHE A 318 -14.06 28.66 6.77
N MET A 319 -13.30 28.70 7.85
CA MET A 319 -13.85 28.41 9.19
C MET A 319 -14.49 29.66 9.77
N TYR A 320 -15.54 29.50 10.58
CA TYR A 320 -16.15 30.60 11.30
C TYR A 320 -16.37 30.26 12.77
N ARG A 321 -16.31 31.31 13.60
CA ARG A 321 -16.71 31.33 14.99
C ARG A 321 -17.91 32.27 15.11
N HIS A 322 -19.06 31.74 15.47
CA HIS A 322 -20.28 32.52 15.67
C HIS A 322 -20.66 32.53 17.14
N ASP A 323 -20.79 33.71 17.72
CA ASP A 323 -21.35 33.90 19.05
C ASP A 323 -22.87 34.11 18.94
N VAL A 324 -23.63 33.14 19.45
CA VAL A 324 -25.10 33.12 19.36
C VAL A 324 -25.73 34.26 20.17
N ALA A 325 -25.07 34.72 21.25
CA ALA A 325 -25.62 35.77 22.11
C ALA A 325 -25.46 37.16 21.50
N THR A 326 -24.31 37.43 20.88
CA THR A 326 -23.99 38.76 20.33
C THR A 326 -24.28 38.87 18.84
N GLY A 327 -24.51 37.75 18.14
CA GLY A 327 -24.72 37.74 16.69
C GLY A 327 -23.42 37.88 15.89
N ARG A 328 -22.27 38.03 16.55
CA ARG A 328 -20.98 38.28 15.89
C ARG A 328 -20.45 37.01 15.23
N MET A 329 -19.82 37.19 14.07
CA MET A 329 -19.15 36.13 13.32
C MET A 329 -17.71 36.53 13.02
N ASP A 330 -16.77 35.69 13.42
CA ASP A 330 -15.36 35.81 13.05
C ASP A 330 -15.02 34.71 12.06
N TRP A 331 -14.24 35.04 11.03
CA TRP A 331 -13.88 34.11 9.95
C TRP A 331 -12.39 33.90 9.87
N ASP A 332 -11.97 32.66 9.59
CA ASP A 332 -10.61 32.33 9.25
C ASP A 332 -10.36 32.69 7.78
N GLY A 333 -9.72 33.83 7.55
CA GLY A 333 -9.40 34.35 6.21
C GLY A 333 -10.38 35.40 5.69
N ARG A 334 -10.22 35.76 4.41
CA ARG A 334 -10.93 36.87 3.77
C ARG A 334 -12.11 36.39 2.94
N ILE A 335 -13.10 35.77 3.60
CA ILE A 335 -14.31 35.27 2.93
C ILE A 335 -15.07 36.38 2.18
N HIS A 336 -14.97 37.62 2.66
CA HIS A 336 -15.58 38.79 2.04
C HIS A 336 -15.02 39.07 0.63
N GLU A 337 -13.74 38.77 0.37
CA GLU A 337 -13.14 38.86 -0.96
C GLU A 337 -13.69 37.77 -1.89
N ALA A 338 -13.90 36.55 -1.38
CA ALA A 338 -14.46 35.43 -2.15
C ALA A 338 -15.94 35.61 -2.50
N LEU A 339 -16.68 36.40 -1.70
CA LEU A 339 -18.09 36.71 -1.90
C LEU A 339 -18.35 38.10 -2.48
N HIS A 340 -17.29 38.87 -2.76
CA HIS A 340 -17.34 40.26 -3.21
C HIS A 340 -18.24 41.15 -2.33
N THR A 341 -18.13 41.00 -1.01
CA THR A 341 -18.92 41.77 -0.03
C THR A 341 -18.02 42.53 0.95
N ASP A 342 -18.63 43.38 1.77
CA ASP A 342 -17.91 44.15 2.78
C ASP A 342 -17.58 43.29 4.02
N PRO A 343 -16.42 43.49 4.66
CA PRO A 343 -16.05 42.78 5.90
C PRO A 343 -17.11 42.93 7.01
N GLN A 344 -17.74 44.10 7.11
CA GLN A 344 -18.78 44.40 8.11
C GLN A 344 -20.09 43.65 7.89
N THR A 345 -20.33 43.14 6.68
CA THR A 345 -21.50 42.33 6.36
C THR A 345 -21.28 40.90 6.82
N MET A 346 -20.04 40.40 6.69
CA MET A 346 -19.67 39.05 7.12
C MET A 346 -19.45 38.94 8.64
N SER A 347 -19.31 40.05 9.36
CA SER A 347 -19.09 40.05 10.83
C SER A 347 -20.38 39.89 11.66
N ASP A 348 -21.56 39.90 11.04
CA ASP A 348 -22.86 39.90 11.69
C ASP A 348 -23.79 38.86 11.05
N ALA A 349 -24.26 37.91 11.85
CA ALA A 349 -25.10 36.81 11.41
C ALA A 349 -26.43 37.26 10.77
N GLN A 350 -27.03 38.37 11.21
CA GLN A 350 -28.26 38.87 10.60
C GLN A 350 -28.02 39.40 9.19
N ARG A 351 -26.87 40.05 8.97
CA ARG A 351 -26.46 40.56 7.66
C ARG A 351 -26.07 39.42 6.72
N VAL A 352 -25.38 38.40 7.23
CA VAL A 352 -25.09 37.16 6.49
C VAL A 352 -26.39 36.45 6.08
N LEU A 353 -27.38 36.36 6.98
CA LEU A 353 -28.69 35.77 6.66
C LEU A 353 -29.45 36.56 5.58
N ALA A 354 -29.29 37.88 5.53
CA ALA A 354 -29.90 38.72 4.50
C ALA A 354 -29.34 38.44 3.09
N LEU A 355 -28.07 38.03 2.99
CA LEU A 355 -27.42 37.64 1.74
C LEU A 355 -27.88 36.27 1.20
N ALA A 356 -28.52 35.43 2.02
CA ALA A 356 -28.98 34.12 1.58
C ALA A 356 -30.20 34.22 0.66
N HIS A 357 -30.25 33.29 -0.32
CA HIS A 357 -31.39 33.13 -1.22
C HIS A 357 -32.69 32.90 -0.43
N PRO A 358 -33.84 33.48 -0.82
CA PRO A 358 -35.10 33.36 -0.08
C PRO A 358 -35.46 31.92 0.31
N ASP A 359 -35.31 30.98 -0.60
CA ASP A 359 -35.58 29.54 -0.38
C ASP A 359 -34.64 28.89 0.67
N ASP A 360 -33.41 29.40 0.79
CA ASP A 360 -32.35 28.78 1.59
C ASP A 360 -32.19 29.44 2.97
N ARG A 361 -32.87 30.59 3.21
CA ARG A 361 -32.81 31.36 4.48
C ARG A 361 -33.18 30.54 5.70
N ALA A 362 -34.24 29.73 5.61
CA ALA A 362 -34.69 28.90 6.73
C ALA A 362 -33.67 27.79 7.09
N THR A 363 -32.86 27.37 6.12
CA THR A 363 -31.79 26.38 6.32
C THR A 363 -30.56 27.04 6.94
N LEU A 364 -30.15 28.21 6.43
CA LEU A 364 -29.03 28.96 7.00
C LEU A 364 -29.33 29.45 8.43
N ALA A 365 -30.55 29.91 8.71
CA ALA A 365 -30.96 30.28 10.05
C ALA A 365 -30.79 29.12 11.04
N ARG A 366 -31.17 27.90 10.64
CA ARG A 366 -30.98 26.70 11.45
C ARG A 366 -29.51 26.39 11.70
N LEU A 367 -28.65 26.53 10.68
CA LEU A 367 -27.20 26.37 10.85
C LEU A 367 -26.62 27.40 11.83
N LEU A 368 -27.11 28.64 11.85
CA LEU A 368 -26.61 29.69 12.73
C LEU A 368 -27.19 29.63 14.15
N THR A 369 -28.24 28.85 14.40
CA THR A 369 -28.89 28.74 15.72
C THR A 369 -28.69 27.39 16.41
N ALA A 370 -28.54 26.31 15.63
CA ALA A 370 -28.51 24.95 16.14
C ALA A 370 -27.23 24.24 15.70
N GLY A 371 -26.48 23.73 16.67
CA GLY A 371 -25.35 22.84 16.40
C GLY A 371 -25.79 21.40 16.18
N SER A 372 -24.89 20.59 15.63
CA SER A 372 -25.11 19.15 15.47
C SER A 372 -24.84 18.40 16.77
N ASP A 373 -25.78 17.55 17.20
CA ASP A 373 -25.58 16.61 18.32
C ASP A 373 -24.65 15.43 17.98
N ASN A 374 -24.26 15.27 16.70
CA ASN A 374 -23.45 14.13 16.24
C ASN A 374 -22.26 14.57 15.37
N PRO A 375 -21.08 14.82 15.97
CA PRO A 375 -19.91 15.36 15.26
C PRO A 375 -19.35 14.44 14.16
N GLU A 376 -19.76 13.17 14.12
CA GLU A 376 -19.27 12.17 13.15
C GLU A 376 -20.07 12.15 11.83
N LYS A 377 -21.30 12.68 11.79
CA LYS A 377 -22.08 12.83 10.55
C LYS A 377 -21.95 14.25 10.00
N ARG A 378 -20.90 14.50 9.23
CA ARG A 378 -20.70 15.75 8.49
C ARG A 378 -21.48 15.75 7.17
N ASP A 379 -22.81 15.71 7.25
CA ASP A 379 -23.63 15.97 6.07
C ASP A 379 -23.45 17.45 5.66
N LEU A 380 -22.97 17.66 4.43
CA LEU A 380 -22.78 19.00 3.87
C LEU A 380 -24.13 19.52 3.40
N THR A 381 -24.51 20.69 3.92
CA THR A 381 -25.74 21.38 3.52
C THR A 381 -25.38 22.44 2.48
N GLU A 382 -26.06 22.43 1.33
CA GLU A 382 -25.84 23.43 0.27
C GLU A 382 -26.83 24.59 0.41
N PHE A 383 -26.35 25.82 0.25
CA PHE A 383 -27.19 27.03 0.15
C PHE A 383 -26.56 28.05 -0.79
N ARG A 384 -27.36 29.01 -1.26
CA ARG A 384 -26.93 30.07 -2.17
C ARG A 384 -26.85 31.42 -1.45
N MET A 385 -25.76 32.15 -1.71
CA MET A 385 -25.60 33.53 -1.26
C MET A 385 -25.43 34.51 -2.41
N LYS A 386 -25.91 35.72 -2.18
CA LYS A 386 -25.84 36.82 -3.14
C LYS A 386 -24.43 37.37 -3.22
N SER A 387 -23.86 37.41 -4.42
CA SER A 387 -22.53 37.99 -4.71
C SER A 387 -22.65 39.36 -5.38
N SER A 388 -23.63 39.54 -6.27
CA SER A 388 -23.94 40.80 -6.92
C SER A 388 -25.46 40.96 -7.11
N ALA A 389 -25.94 42.05 -7.72
CA ALA A 389 -27.36 42.31 -7.91
C ALA A 389 -28.11 41.16 -8.62
N THR A 390 -27.43 40.37 -9.45
CA THR A 390 -28.01 39.34 -10.32
C THR A 390 -27.38 37.94 -10.15
N ASP A 391 -26.36 37.77 -9.31
CA ASP A 391 -25.58 36.52 -9.26
C ASP A 391 -25.56 35.85 -7.88
N TRP A 392 -25.63 34.51 -7.90
CA TRP A 392 -25.72 33.65 -6.72
C TRP A 392 -24.56 32.65 -6.68
N ILE A 393 -23.80 32.65 -5.59
CA ILE A 393 -22.72 31.69 -5.33
C ILE A 393 -23.27 30.54 -4.51
N ARG A 394 -22.94 29.31 -4.91
CA ARG A 394 -23.25 28.10 -4.13
C ARG A 394 -22.18 27.89 -3.06
N ILE A 395 -22.63 27.72 -1.83
CA ILE A 395 -21.81 27.45 -0.65
C ILE A 395 -22.27 26.13 -0.05
N ARG A 396 -21.31 25.31 0.36
CA ARG A 396 -21.58 24.07 1.10
C ARG A 396 -21.05 24.22 2.51
N ALA A 397 -21.89 24.03 3.52
CA ALA A 397 -21.48 24.16 4.91
C ALA A 397 -21.62 22.84 5.67
N SER A 398 -20.67 22.59 6.57
CA SER A 398 -20.85 21.60 7.62
C SER A 398 -21.79 22.14 8.70
N TRP A 399 -22.53 21.24 9.33
CA TRP A 399 -23.25 21.55 10.56
C TRP A 399 -22.25 21.98 11.65
N PRO A 400 -22.49 23.12 12.34
CA PRO A 400 -21.55 23.61 13.32
C PRO A 400 -21.56 22.75 14.60
N VAL A 401 -20.42 22.75 15.29
CA VAL A 401 -20.27 22.16 16.61
C VAL A 401 -20.49 23.25 17.65
N VAL A 402 -21.29 22.94 18.67
CA VAL A 402 -21.45 23.83 19.84
C VAL A 402 -20.23 23.66 20.74
N VAL A 403 -19.48 24.74 20.91
CA VAL A 403 -18.46 24.86 21.95
C VAL A 403 -19.08 25.71 23.05
N SER A 404 -19.49 25.06 24.14
CA SER A 404 -20.06 25.76 25.29
C SER A 404 -18.93 26.42 26.10
N GLU A 405 -18.85 27.75 26.06
CA GLU A 405 -18.12 28.54 27.05
C GLU A 405 -19.07 28.87 28.23
N PRO A 406 -18.56 29.18 29.44
CA PRO A 406 -19.38 29.39 30.64
C PRO A 406 -20.42 30.52 30.52
N THR A 407 -20.28 31.41 29.54
CA THR A 407 -21.06 32.65 29.39
C THR A 407 -21.72 32.82 28.02
N SER A 408 -21.39 32.00 27.02
CA SER A 408 -22.02 32.05 25.69
C SER A 408 -21.86 30.74 24.93
N ALA A 409 -22.86 30.39 24.12
CA ALA A 409 -22.79 29.28 23.19
C ALA A 409 -22.08 29.75 21.90
N ILE A 410 -20.96 29.12 21.58
CA ILE A 410 -20.19 29.43 20.38
C ILE A 410 -20.39 28.31 19.38
N LEU A 411 -20.79 28.68 18.16
CA LEU A 411 -20.90 27.76 17.03
C LEU A 411 -19.65 27.85 16.18
N VAL A 412 -19.01 26.72 15.94
CA VAL A 412 -17.85 26.62 15.05
C VAL A 412 -18.19 25.73 13.86
N GLY A 413 -18.07 26.26 12.65
CA GLY A 413 -18.40 25.54 11.42
C GLY A 413 -17.43 25.85 10.28
N THR A 414 -17.62 25.17 9.16
CA THR A 414 -16.78 25.34 7.97
C THR A 414 -17.65 25.50 6.74
N TRP A 415 -17.38 26.54 5.95
CA TRP A 415 -18.03 26.82 4.68
C TRP A 415 -17.05 26.58 3.53
N LEU A 416 -17.55 25.94 2.47
CA LEU A 416 -16.83 25.67 1.23
C LEU A 416 -17.44 26.57 0.14
N VAL A 417 -16.65 27.51 -0.38
CA VAL A 417 -17.10 28.52 -1.35
C VAL A 417 -16.47 28.25 -2.70
N GLY A 418 -17.28 27.92 -3.72
CA GLY A 418 -16.78 27.63 -5.06
C GLY A 418 -16.39 28.88 -5.85
N GLN A 419 -15.12 28.99 -6.25
CA GLN A 419 -14.68 30.04 -7.17
C GLN A 419 -15.24 29.81 -8.59
N ARG A 420 -15.66 30.91 -9.22
CA ARG A 420 -15.98 30.95 -10.65
C ARG A 420 -14.65 31.05 -11.40
N THR A 421 -14.31 30.06 -12.22
CA THR A 421 -13.29 30.24 -13.26
C THR A 421 -13.82 31.30 -14.22
N GLU A 422 -13.19 32.47 -14.24
CA GLU A 422 -13.24 33.35 -15.40
C GLU A 422 -12.74 32.53 -16.60
N SER A 423 -13.62 32.30 -17.56
CA SER A 423 -13.34 31.54 -18.78
C SER A 423 -12.56 32.37 -19.77
#